data_AF-A0A212A689-F1
#
_entry.id   AF-A0A212A689-F1
#
_cell.length_a   1.000
_cell.length_b   1.000
_cell.length_c   1.000
_cell.angle_alpha   90.00
_cell.angle_beta   90.00
_cell.angle_gamma   90.00
#
_symmetry.space_group_name_H-M   'P 1'
#
loop_
_entity.id
_entity.type
_entity.pdbx_description
1 polymer ?
#
loop_
_entity_poly.entity_id
_entity_poly.type
_entity_poly.pdbx_seq_one_letter_code
_entity_poly.pdbx_strand_id
1 'polypeptide(L)'
;MAYDNRDSDPRGIATLLSDLVRDLTELVRSEGRLVRSEINESGRKLAAGAEMLAAGAIIMLLAAIVLLQALVLALAHWVGPTWAAVIVGGVLFVIGAILMVRGKKNLSVSTLLPERAVEQTSRDAKLAKDQLK
;
A
#
# COMPACT_ATOMS: atom_id res chain seq x y z
N MET A 1 -49.72 -49.23 13.05
CA MET A 1 -48.81 -48.15 12.64
C MET A 1 -48.46 -47.35 13.88
N ALA A 2 -47.36 -47.71 14.54
CA ALA A 2 -46.88 -47.03 15.74
C ALA A 2 -45.98 -45.89 15.30
N TYR A 3 -46.33 -44.65 15.65
CA TYR A 3 -45.43 -43.52 15.51
C TYR A 3 -44.28 -43.75 16.52
N ASP A 4 -43.11 -44.13 16.00
CA ASP A 4 -41.84 -44.22 16.71
C ASP A 4 -41.48 -42.82 17.19
N ASN A 5 -41.83 -42.56 18.45
CA ASN A 5 -41.59 -41.33 19.16
C ASN A 5 -40.11 -41.33 19.53
N ARG A 6 -39.23 -41.05 18.55
CA ARG A 6 -37.84 -40.71 18.84
C ARG A 6 -37.83 -39.33 19.44
N ASP A 7 -37.95 -39.37 20.76
CA ASP A 7 -37.39 -38.45 21.72
C ASP A 7 -36.72 -37.24 21.07
N SER A 8 -37.32 -36.09 21.34
CA SER A 8 -36.68 -34.79 21.29
C SER A 8 -35.46 -34.82 22.21
N ASP A 9 -34.38 -35.45 21.75
CA ASP A 9 -33.15 -35.57 22.50
C ASP A 9 -32.47 -34.20 22.44
N PRO A 10 -32.36 -33.46 23.55
CA PRO A 10 -31.67 -32.17 23.57
C PRO A 10 -30.22 -32.28 23.05
N ARG A 11 -29.68 -33.51 22.98
CA ARG A 11 -28.41 -33.83 22.32
C ARG A 11 -28.42 -33.57 20.82
N GLY A 12 -29.52 -33.81 20.09
CA GLY A 12 -29.57 -33.61 18.62
C GLY A 12 -29.43 -32.14 18.20
N ILE A 13 -30.15 -31.23 18.88
CA ILE A 13 -30.05 -29.78 18.65
C ILE A 13 -28.68 -29.26 19.11
N ALA A 14 -28.17 -29.75 20.25
CA ALA A 14 -26.83 -29.40 20.72
C ALA A 14 -25.72 -29.87 19.75
N THR A 15 -25.91 -31.00 19.08
CA THR A 15 -24.95 -31.54 18.09
C THR A 15 -24.96 -30.68 16.82
N LEU A 16 -26.13 -30.31 16.30
CA LEU A 16 -26.24 -29.41 15.13
C LEU A 16 -25.65 -28.02 15.39
N LEU A 17 -25.84 -27.48 16.61
CA LEU A 17 -25.25 -26.21 16.99
C LEU A 17 -23.72 -26.31 17.09
N SER A 18 -23.21 -27.42 17.64
CA SER A 18 -21.78 -27.71 17.71
C SER A 18 -21.15 -27.85 16.32
N ASP A 19 -21.85 -28.50 15.39
CA ASP A 19 -21.38 -28.65 14.01
C ASP A 19 -21.40 -27.32 13.26
N LEU A 20 -22.45 -26.50 13.41
CA LEU A 20 -22.49 -25.15 12.82
C LEU A 20 -21.37 -24.24 13.35
N VAL A 21 -21.10 -24.24 14.66
CA VAL A 21 -19.99 -23.47 15.26
C VAL A 21 -18.65 -23.93 14.70
N ARG A 22 -18.50 -25.24 14.49
CA ARG A 22 -17.27 -25.82 13.93
C ARG A 22 -17.09 -25.46 12.46
N ASP A 23 -18.16 -25.51 11.67
CA ASP A 23 -18.15 -25.12 10.25
C ASP A 23 -17.87 -23.63 10.07
N LEU A 24 -18.47 -22.76 10.90
CA LEU A 24 -18.17 -21.32 10.93
C LEU A 24 -16.72 -21.04 11.31
N THR A 25 -16.19 -21.79 12.28
CA THR A 25 -14.78 -21.68 12.69
C THR A 25 -13.85 -22.11 11.55
N GLU A 26 -14.19 -23.16 10.81
CA GLU A 26 -13.44 -23.58 9.63
C GLU A 26 -13.50 -22.56 8.49
N LEU A 27 -14.67 -21.95 8.25
CA LEU A 27 -14.86 -20.94 7.22
C LEU A 27 -14.03 -19.69 7.51
N VAL A 28 -14.12 -19.13 8.72
CA VAL A 28 -13.32 -17.97 9.14
C VAL A 28 -11.83 -18.27 9.04
N ARG A 29 -11.41 -19.48 9.44
CA ARG A 29 -10.01 -19.90 9.30
C ARG A 29 -9.60 -20.03 7.84
N SER A 30 -10.50 -20.41 6.95
CA SER A 30 -10.23 -20.54 5.51
C SER A 30 -10.11 -19.19 4.82
N GLU A 31 -11.03 -18.26 5.07
CA GLU A 31 -10.98 -16.90 4.55
C GLU A 31 -9.77 -16.15 5.09
N GLY A 32 -9.43 -16.33 6.37
CA GLY A 32 -8.22 -15.74 6.95
C GLY A 32 -6.92 -16.22 6.27
N ARG A 33 -6.85 -17.48 5.82
CA ARG A 33 -5.71 -17.99 5.03
C ARG A 33 -5.65 -17.35 3.65
N LEU A 34 -6.80 -17.18 3.00
CA LEU A 34 -6.90 -16.56 1.68
C LEU A 34 -6.49 -15.09 1.74
N VAL A 35 -7.07 -14.32 2.67
CA VAL A 35 -6.71 -12.91 2.91
C VAL A 35 -5.22 -12.77 3.20
N ARG A 36 -4.66 -13.62 4.05
CA ARG A 36 -3.22 -13.58 4.33
C ARG A 36 -2.37 -13.90 3.10
N SER A 37 -2.82 -14.82 2.25
CA SER A 37 -2.16 -15.14 0.97
C SER A 37 -2.19 -13.94 0.02
N GLU A 38 -3.34 -13.29 -0.12
CA GLU A 38 -3.52 -12.14 -1.00
C GLU A 38 -2.71 -10.93 -0.53
N ILE A 39 -2.66 -10.68 0.79
CA ILE A 39 -1.78 -9.65 1.37
C ILE A 39 -0.32 -9.97 1.07
N ASN A 40 0.12 -11.22 1.26
CA ASN A 40 1.50 -11.61 0.97
C ASN A 40 1.84 -11.49 -0.52
N GLU A 41 0.92 -11.88 -1.41
CA GLU A 41 1.14 -11.79 -2.85
C GLU A 41 1.15 -10.33 -3.32
N SER A 42 0.23 -9.50 -2.81
CA SER A 42 0.19 -8.06 -3.08
C SER A 42 1.45 -7.37 -2.56
N GLY A 43 1.89 -7.71 -1.35
CA GLY A 43 3.14 -7.23 -0.77
C GLY A 43 4.37 -7.63 -1.59
N ARG A 44 4.41 -8.87 -2.10
CA ARG A 44 5.50 -9.34 -2.95
C ARG A 44 5.51 -8.63 -4.31
N LYS A 45 4.35 -8.41 -4.93
CA LYS A 45 4.24 -7.64 -6.19
C LYS A 45 4.68 -6.18 -6.00
N LEU A 46 4.26 -5.56 -4.89
CA LEU A 46 4.70 -4.21 -4.55
C LEU A 46 6.22 -4.15 -4.30
N ALA A 47 6.78 -5.12 -3.57
CA ALA A 47 8.20 -5.22 -3.31
C ALA A 47 9.01 -5.41 -4.61
N ALA A 48 8.56 -6.30 -5.49
CA ALA A 48 9.16 -6.51 -6.80
C ALA A 48 9.07 -5.26 -7.70
N GLY A 49 7.96 -4.51 -7.62
CA GLY A 49 7.84 -3.22 -8.29
C GLY A 49 8.79 -2.17 -7.71
N ALA A 50 8.91 -2.12 -6.38
CA ALA A 50 9.77 -1.17 -5.69
C ALA A 50 11.26 -1.42 -5.95
N GLU A 51 11.72 -2.68 -6.01
CA GLU A 51 13.12 -3.00 -6.34
C GLU A 51 13.48 -2.59 -7.76
N MET A 52 12.59 -2.83 -8.74
CA MET A 52 12.83 -2.45 -10.14
C MET A 52 12.88 -0.93 -10.30
N LEU A 53 11.97 -0.21 -9.62
CA LEU A 53 11.98 1.25 -9.59
C LEU A 53 13.25 1.79 -8.93
N ALA A 54 13.69 1.20 -7.81
CA ALA A 54 14.91 1.61 -7.13
C ALA A 54 16.15 1.38 -8.01
N ALA A 55 16.28 0.20 -8.62
CA ALA A 55 17.37 -0.12 -9.54
C ALA A 55 17.39 0.82 -10.76
N GLY A 56 16.22 1.04 -11.37
CA GLY A 56 16.07 1.99 -12.48
C GLY A 56 16.41 3.43 -12.09
N ALA A 57 16.01 3.87 -10.90
CA ALA A 57 16.34 5.21 -10.39
C ALA A 57 17.85 5.39 -10.19
N ILE A 58 18.55 4.35 -9.69
CA ILE A 58 20.02 4.38 -9.57
C ILE A 58 20.67 4.51 -10.95
N ILE A 59 20.25 3.70 -11.93
CA ILE A 59 20.79 3.77 -13.29
C ILE A 59 20.53 5.14 -13.93
N MET A 60 19.31 5.66 -13.81
CA MET A 60 18.97 6.99 -14.30
C MET A 60 19.78 8.09 -13.60
N LEU A 61 20.05 7.97 -12.30
CA LEU A 61 20.90 8.91 -11.58
C LEU A 61 22.34 8.90 -12.12
N LEU A 62 22.91 7.73 -12.35
CA LEU A 62 24.25 7.61 -12.94
C LEU A 62 24.29 8.22 -14.35
N ALA A 63 23.30 7.91 -15.18
CA ALA A 63 23.17 8.50 -16.51
C ALA A 63 23.04 10.03 -16.45
N ALA A 64 22.23 10.55 -15.53
CA ALA A 64 22.07 11.98 -15.31
C ALA A 64 23.40 12.64 -14.91
N ILE A 65 24.19 12.03 -14.01
CA ILE A 65 25.51 12.56 -13.63
C ILE A 65 26.42 12.69 -14.86
N VAL A 66 26.48 11.66 -15.71
CA VAL A 66 27.29 11.69 -16.94
C VAL A 66 26.79 12.76 -17.91
N LEU A 67 25.47 12.88 -18.11
CA LEU A 67 24.88 13.91 -18.97
C LEU A 67 25.13 15.33 -18.43
N LEU A 68 25.12 15.52 -17.11
CA LEU A 68 25.41 16.81 -16.50
C LEU A 68 26.88 17.19 -16.68
N GLN A 69 27.80 16.24 -16.57
CA GLN A 69 29.21 16.48 -16.91
C GLN A 69 29.36 16.87 -18.39
N ALA A 70 28.68 16.16 -19.29
CA ALA A 70 28.68 16.49 -20.71
C ALA A 70 28.12 17.90 -20.97
N LEU A 71 27.04 18.28 -20.28
CA LEU A 71 26.44 19.61 -20.37
C LEU A 71 27.40 20.70 -19.86
N VAL A 72 28.06 20.47 -18.73
CA VAL A 72 29.07 21.39 -18.19
C VAL A 72 30.22 21.56 -19.17
N LEU A 73 30.75 20.48 -19.75
CA LEU A 73 31.83 20.53 -20.74
C LEU A 73 31.39 21.24 -22.03
N ALA A 74 30.17 21.00 -22.49
CA ALA A 74 29.61 21.69 -23.66
C ALA A 74 29.50 23.20 -23.41
N LEU A 75 28.98 23.60 -22.24
CA LEU A 75 28.81 25.01 -21.89
C LEU A 75 30.15 25.70 -21.57
N ALA A 76 31.13 24.94 -21.07
CA ALA A 76 32.47 25.43 -20.75
C ALA A 76 33.20 26.04 -21.96
N HIS A 77 32.85 25.65 -23.19
CA HIS A 77 33.41 26.24 -24.41
C HIS A 77 33.08 27.74 -24.56
N TRP A 78 32.01 28.22 -23.90
CA TRP A 78 31.53 29.60 -24.02
C TRP A 78 31.85 30.45 -22.79
N VAL A 79 31.71 29.88 -21.59
CA VAL A 79 31.79 30.62 -20.32
C VAL A 79 32.95 30.18 -19.41
N GLY A 80 33.70 29.16 -19.82
CA GLY A 80 34.75 28.54 -19.03
C GLY A 80 34.23 27.45 -18.06
N PRO A 81 35.09 26.51 -17.63
CA PRO A 81 34.66 25.32 -16.88
C PRO A 81 34.00 25.62 -15.53
N THR A 82 34.55 26.59 -14.78
CA THR A 82 34.05 26.97 -13.46
C THR A 82 32.65 27.59 -13.53
N TRP A 83 32.45 28.57 -14.41
CA TRP A 83 31.15 29.22 -14.56
C TRP A 83 30.09 28.29 -15.16
N ALA A 84 30.47 27.40 -16.09
CA ALA A 84 29.57 26.38 -16.60
C ALA A 84 29.03 25.48 -15.48
N ALA A 85 29.92 25.00 -14.59
CA ALA A 85 29.53 24.18 -13.44
C ALA A 85 28.60 24.93 -12.47
N VAL A 86 28.89 26.21 -12.19
CA VAL A 86 28.06 27.06 -11.32
C VAL A 86 26.66 27.27 -11.91
N ILE A 87 26.56 27.55 -13.21
CA ILE A 87 25.27 27.77 -13.88
C ILE A 87 24.42 26.49 -13.87
N VAL A 88 24.98 25.37 -14.33
CA VAL A 88 24.26 24.08 -14.38
C VAL A 88 23.86 23.63 -12.98
N GLY A 89 24.78 23.71 -12.01
CA GLY A 89 24.51 23.38 -10.61
C GLY A 89 23.44 24.27 -10.00
N GLY A 90 23.48 25.57 -10.27
CA GLY A 90 22.48 26.53 -9.79
C GLY A 90 21.08 26.25 -10.33
N VAL A 91 20.96 25.97 -11.64
CA VAL A 91 19.66 25.59 -12.25
C VAL A 91 19.11 24.32 -11.62
N LEU A 92 19.93 23.29 -11.47
CA LEU A 92 19.49 22.05 -10.83
C LEU A 92 19.13 22.23 -9.35
N PHE A 93 19.85 23.08 -8.63
CA PHE A 93 19.53 23.37 -7.24
C PHE A 93 18.14 23.99 -7.10
N VAL A 94 17.78 24.93 -7.97
CA VAL A 94 16.44 25.55 -7.97
C VAL A 94 15.36 24.51 -8.30
N ILE A 95 15.57 23.69 -9.33
CA ILE A 95 14.64 22.61 -9.70
C ILE A 95 14.46 21.64 -8.52
N GLY A 96 15.57 21.20 -7.92
CA GLY A 96 15.58 20.28 -6.78
C GLY A 96 14.86 20.86 -5.56
N ALA A 97 15.07 22.14 -5.24
CA ALA A 97 14.38 22.81 -4.15
C ALA A 97 12.85 22.84 -4.37
N ILE A 98 12.39 23.13 -5.58
CA ILE A 98 10.96 23.12 -5.93
C ILE A 98 10.37 21.72 -5.79
N LEU A 99 11.07 20.70 -6.33
CA LEU A 99 10.64 19.31 -6.23
C LEU A 99 10.58 18.84 -4.77
N MET A 100 11.55 19.20 -3.94
CA MET A 100 11.58 18.84 -2.52
C MET A 100 10.39 19.45 -1.77
N VAL A 101 10.08 20.72 -2.01
CA VAL A 101 8.92 21.40 -1.39
C VAL A 101 7.61 20.75 -1.84
N ARG A 102 7.46 20.43 -3.12
CA ARG A 102 6.26 19.75 -3.65
C ARG A 102 6.14 18.31 -3.13
N GLY A 103 7.23 17.56 -3.11
CA GLY A 103 7.27 16.19 -2.61
C GLY A 103 6.87 16.10 -1.14
N LYS A 104 7.38 16.99 -0.29
CA LYS A 104 6.99 17.05 1.14
C LYS A 104 5.49 17.27 1.34
N LYS A 105 4.84 18.06 0.47
CA LYS A 105 3.37 18.27 0.53
C LYS A 105 2.62 16.99 0.17
N ASN A 106 3.08 16.26 -0.84
CA ASN A 106 2.41 15.05 -1.33
C ASN A 106 2.59 13.84 -0.39
N LEU A 107 3.72 13.77 0.33
CA LEU A 107 4.00 12.74 1.34
C LEU A 107 3.41 13.05 2.73
N SER A 108 2.67 14.15 2.89
CA SER A 108 2.00 14.40 4.18
C SER A 108 1.00 13.27 4.45
N VAL A 109 1.07 12.70 5.66
CA VAL A 109 0.29 11.51 6.09
C VAL A 109 -1.21 11.67 5.85
N SER A 110 -1.71 12.91 5.81
CA SER A 110 -3.10 13.26 5.51
C SER A 110 -3.57 12.81 4.12
N THR A 111 -2.66 12.62 3.15
CA THR A 111 -3.01 12.18 1.79
C THR A 111 -2.95 10.66 1.61
N LEU A 112 -2.28 9.95 2.53
CA LEU A 112 -2.10 8.49 2.47
C LEU A 112 -3.17 7.72 3.26
N LEU A 113 -3.87 8.40 4.17
CA LEU A 113 -5.10 7.90 4.77
C LEU A 113 -6.26 8.36 3.89
N PRO A 114 -6.92 7.48 3.10
CA PRO A 114 -8.05 7.90 2.30
C PRO A 114 -9.14 8.37 3.25
N GLU A 115 -9.45 9.67 3.26
CA GLU A 115 -10.49 10.26 4.11
C GLU A 115 -11.81 9.49 3.97
N ARG A 116 -12.10 9.00 2.75
CA ARG A 116 -13.27 8.17 2.43
C ARG A 116 -13.24 6.78 3.07
N ALA A 117 -12.06 6.16 3.18
CA ALA A 117 -11.93 4.84 3.83
C ALA A 117 -12.18 4.96 5.34
N VAL A 118 -11.66 6.02 5.97
CA VAL A 118 -11.88 6.30 7.40
C VAL A 118 -13.35 6.68 7.66
N GLU A 119 -13.97 7.43 6.76
CA GLU A 119 -15.37 7.86 6.89
C GLU A 119 -16.37 6.72 6.65
N GLN A 120 -16.08 5.76 5.77
CA GLN A 120 -16.92 4.57 5.59
C GLN A 120 -16.81 3.59 6.77
N THR A 121 -15.60 3.32 7.26
CA THR A 121 -15.41 2.47 8.45
C THR A 121 -16.08 3.05 9.70
N SER A 122 -16.07 4.38 9.86
CA SER A 122 -16.74 5.04 11.00
C SER A 122 -18.27 5.04 10.88
N ARG A 123 -18.85 5.14 9.67
CA ARG A 123 -20.29 5.00 9.44
C ARG A 123 -20.78 3.58 9.73
N ASP A 124 -20.07 2.57 9.26
CA ASP A 124 -20.44 1.16 9.47
C ASP A 124 -20.32 0.75 10.94
N ALA A 125 -19.29 1.23 11.66
CA ALA A 125 -19.15 1.02 13.09
C ALA A 125 -20.28 1.68 13.91
N LYS A 126 -20.84 2.78 13.42
CA LYS A 126 -21.93 3.50 14.07
C LYS A 126 -23.27 2.77 13.87
N LEU A 127 -23.53 2.26 12.67
CA LEU A 127 -24.70 1.44 12.38
C LEU A 127 -24.70 0.11 13.15
N ALA A 128 -23.53 -0.53 13.30
CA ALA A 128 -23.39 -1.73 14.12
C ALA A 128 -23.67 -1.49 15.61
N LYS A 129 -23.34 -0.28 16.12
CA LYS A 129 -23.68 0.11 17.51
C LYS A 129 -25.16 0.39 17.71
N ASP A 130 -25.83 0.96 16.71
CA ASP A 130 -27.27 1.26 16.79
C ASP A 130 -28.14 0.00 16.69
N GLN A 131 -27.64 -1.11 16.11
CA GLN A 131 -28.36 -2.40 16.12
C GLN A 131 -28.20 -3.21 17.40
N LEU A 132 -27.31 -2.79 18.32
CA LEU A 132 -27.10 -3.42 19.62
C LEU A 132 -27.82 -2.69 20.76
N LYS A 133 -28.62 -1.67 20.44
CA LYS A 133 -29.53 -0.96 21.35
C LYS A 133 -30.97 -1.29 21.02
#